data_AF-A0A7Y7A009-F1
#
_entry.id   AF-A0A7Y7A009-F1
#
_cell.length_a   1.000
_cell.length_b   1.000
_cell.length_c   1.000
_cell.angle_alpha   90.00
_cell.angle_beta   90.00
_cell.angle_gamma   90.00
#
_symmetry.space_group_name_H-M   'P 1'
#
loop_
_entity.id
_entity.type
_entity.pdbx_description
1 polymer ?
#
loop_
_entity_poly.entity_id
_entity_poly.type
_entity_poly.pdbx_seq_one_letter_code
_entity_poly.pdbx_strand_id
1 'polypeptide(L)'
;MDWNLQTLSLLSIPLISALVGWSTNYLAVKMMFYPLTFVGFPPLLGWQGLIPAKRREMAEIEVELVLGRLLSVEELANRIEPEALTEAIKHRLHQVVRKIVNDVMQESAPQLWASLPVQGKNLVYRRIEDDVPYVVSKMVEDFQHNVNEILDIKELVVAQLVNSPELINEIFLRSGEREFPFIVRSGFYFGFLFGLPTMALWYYFQAWWLLPLGGLFVGYFTNWIAIKIIFEPKKPIRILGFTVQGMFLKRQHEVSKVYADIIENKLINSKNITHMILHGSGSAHLLELIELHVNDAIERYVAIAQPYFALGVGSENYYKMKSMAVQRLFEDSDKYLFYAFDYANQALRVGDDLCARLRALGPEDFEGILRPAYQQDEWKLILTGAILGMAAGFAQLSLVMIG
;
A
#
# COMPACT_ATOMS: atom_id res chain seq x y z
N MET A 1 38.78 -18.85 45.34
CA MET A 1 37.67 -17.91 45.08
C MET A 1 36.43 -18.78 45.03
N ASP A 2 35.89 -19.08 46.21
CA ASP A 2 34.82 -20.06 46.36
C ASP A 2 33.54 -19.42 45.84
N TRP A 3 33.09 -19.88 44.67
CA TRP A 3 31.80 -19.49 44.11
C TRP A 3 30.71 -20.07 45.01
N ASN A 4 30.34 -19.34 46.06
CA ASN A 4 29.22 -19.68 46.91
C ASN A 4 27.93 -19.66 46.07
N LEU A 5 27.01 -20.60 46.35
CA LEU A 5 25.68 -20.69 45.73
C LEU A 5 24.92 -19.34 45.78
N GLN A 6 25.14 -18.55 46.83
CA GLN A 6 24.59 -17.20 46.99
C GLN A 6 25.12 -16.20 45.95
N THR A 7 26.40 -16.25 45.61
CA THR A 7 27.02 -15.37 44.60
C THR A 7 26.54 -15.72 43.20
N LEU A 8 26.35 -17.01 42.92
CA LEU A 8 25.75 -17.50 41.67
C LEU A 8 24.30 -17.05 41.54
N SER A 9 23.52 -17.11 42.63
CA SER A 9 22.13 -16.66 42.66
C SER A 9 22.01 -15.14 42.42
N LEU A 10 22.88 -14.33 43.02
CA LEU A 10 22.90 -12.87 42.78
C LEU A 10 23.24 -12.52 41.33
N LEU A 11 24.26 -13.16 40.74
CA LEU A 11 24.65 -12.93 39.34
C LEU A 11 23.63 -13.44 38.33
N SER A 12 22.74 -14.35 38.74
CA SER A 12 21.62 -14.78 37.90
C SER A 12 20.60 -13.65 37.66
N ILE A 13 20.50 -12.66 38.56
CA ILE A 13 19.47 -11.60 38.46
C ILE A 13 19.64 -10.74 37.20
N PRO A 14 20.83 -10.17 36.90
CA PRO A 14 21.02 -9.41 35.67
C PRO A 14 20.91 -10.27 34.41
N LEU A 15 21.35 -11.53 34.47
CA LEU A 15 21.28 -12.46 33.32
C LEU A 15 19.83 -12.85 32.98
N ILE A 16 19.02 -13.17 33.98
CA ILE A 16 17.60 -13.44 33.80
C ILE A 16 16.89 -12.19 33.32
N SER A 17 17.21 -11.02 33.89
CA SER A 17 16.65 -9.74 33.44
C SER A 17 16.98 -9.43 31.98
N ALA A 18 18.19 -9.79 31.52
CA ALA A 18 18.60 -9.69 30.12
C ALA A 18 17.78 -10.62 29.20
N LEU A 19 17.59 -11.88 29.59
CA LEU A 19 16.77 -12.84 28.85
C LEU A 19 15.30 -12.39 28.78
N VAL A 20 14.77 -11.84 29.87
CA VAL A 20 13.41 -11.30 29.94
C VAL A 20 13.28 -10.08 29.03
N GLY A 21 14.22 -9.13 29.09
CA GLY A 21 14.23 -7.97 28.20
C GLY A 21 14.27 -8.37 26.72
N TRP A 22 15.08 -9.38 26.37
CA TRP A 22 15.14 -9.92 25.01
C TRP A 22 13.83 -10.58 24.58
N SER A 23 13.27 -11.46 25.42
CA SER A 23 12.06 -12.22 25.09
C SER A 23 10.80 -11.35 25.03
N THR A 24 10.68 -10.37 25.93
CA THR A 24 9.57 -9.41 25.93
C THR A 24 9.60 -8.49 24.71
N ASN A 25 10.77 -7.95 24.33
CA ASN A 25 10.91 -7.14 23.12
C ASN A 25 10.61 -7.96 21.85
N TYR A 26 11.11 -9.20 21.77
CA TYR A 26 10.79 -10.11 20.66
C TYR A 26 9.28 -10.35 20.54
N LEU A 27 8.61 -10.62 21.67
CA LEU A 27 7.19 -10.86 21.68
C LEU A 27 6.41 -9.59 21.32
N ALA A 28 6.82 -8.42 21.81
CA ALA A 28 6.19 -7.13 21.48
C ALA A 28 6.24 -6.83 19.97
N VAL A 29 7.40 -7.03 19.34
CA VAL A 29 7.54 -6.89 17.88
C VAL A 29 6.63 -7.89 17.16
N LYS A 30 6.58 -9.15 17.60
CA LYS A 30 5.73 -10.16 16.97
C LYS A 30 4.24 -9.84 17.11
N MET A 31 3.83 -9.35 18.27
CA MET A 31 2.46 -8.93 18.62
C MET A 31 2.00 -7.70 17.82
N MET A 32 2.93 -6.88 17.33
CA MET A 32 2.59 -5.75 16.46
C MET A 32 2.04 -6.20 15.10
N PHE A 33 2.59 -7.29 14.55
CA PHE A 33 2.30 -7.74 13.19
C PHE A 33 1.38 -8.95 13.10
N TYR A 34 1.37 -9.81 14.13
CA TYR A 34 0.68 -11.10 14.06
C TYR A 34 -0.28 -11.32 15.23
N PRO A 35 -1.39 -12.05 14.99
CA PRO A 35 -1.85 -12.61 13.72
C PRO A 35 -2.51 -11.55 12.82
N LEU A 36 -2.57 -11.81 11.50
CA LEU A 36 -3.15 -10.90 10.51
C LEU A 36 -4.66 -10.72 10.71
N THR A 37 -5.34 -11.81 11.03
CA THR A 37 -6.76 -11.85 11.36
C THR A 37 -6.93 -12.10 12.85
N PHE A 38 -8.06 -11.66 13.41
CA PHE A 38 -8.37 -11.92 14.81
C PHE A 38 -8.44 -13.43 15.06
N VAL A 39 -7.68 -13.91 16.06
CA VAL A 39 -7.68 -15.29 16.51
C VAL A 39 -8.20 -15.34 17.94
N GLY A 40 -9.28 -16.09 18.17
CA GLY A 40 -9.87 -16.30 19.49
C GLY A 40 -11.40 -16.33 19.48
N PHE A 41 -12.01 -16.16 20.65
CA PHE A 41 -13.45 -16.06 20.84
C PHE A 41 -13.88 -14.58 20.92
N PRO A 42 -14.48 -14.04 19.85
CA PRO A 42 -15.03 -12.69 19.91
C PRO A 42 -16.19 -12.63 20.93
N PRO A 43 -16.40 -11.51 21.66
CA PRO A 43 -15.71 -10.23 21.54
C PRO A 43 -14.57 -9.99 22.55
N LEU A 44 -14.33 -10.87 23.53
CA LEU A 44 -13.45 -10.57 24.68
C LEU A 44 -12.16 -11.39 24.73
N LEU A 45 -12.10 -12.56 24.10
CA LEU A 45 -11.01 -13.53 24.28
C LEU A 45 -10.32 -13.84 22.95
N GLY A 46 -9.66 -12.86 22.37
CA GLY A 46 -8.79 -13.09 21.22
C GLY A 46 -7.76 -12.01 20.99
N TRP A 47 -6.87 -12.27 20.05
CA TRP A 47 -5.72 -11.44 19.76
C TRP A 47 -5.62 -11.20 18.24
N GLN A 48 -5.30 -9.98 17.87
CA GLN A 48 -4.93 -9.59 16.51
C GLN A 48 -3.69 -8.72 16.59
N GLY A 49 -2.83 -8.82 15.58
CA GLY A 49 -1.71 -7.91 15.43
C GLY A 49 -2.20 -6.47 15.43
N LEU A 50 -1.46 -5.59 16.11
CA LEU A 50 -1.82 -4.18 16.24
C LEU A 50 -1.99 -3.48 14.88
N ILE A 51 -1.05 -3.69 13.97
CA ILE A 51 -1.04 -3.08 12.63
C ILE A 51 -2.21 -3.63 11.77
N PRO A 52 -2.43 -4.96 11.66
CA PRO A 52 -3.60 -5.51 10.97
C PRO A 52 -4.96 -5.14 11.57
N ALA A 53 -5.04 -4.82 12.86
CA ALA A 53 -6.29 -4.41 13.50
C ALA A 53 -6.70 -2.98 13.10
N LYS A 54 -5.73 -2.11 12.79
CA LYS A 54 -5.93 -0.68 12.52
C LYS A 54 -5.82 -0.29 11.04
N ARG A 55 -5.96 -1.24 10.14
CA ARG A 55 -5.70 -1.05 8.69
C ARG A 55 -6.46 0.10 8.03
N ARG A 56 -7.70 0.37 8.47
CA ARG A 56 -8.50 1.47 7.93
C ARG A 56 -7.91 2.83 8.31
N GLU A 57 -7.52 3.00 9.57
CA GLU A 57 -6.82 4.19 10.06
C GLU A 57 -5.49 4.36 9.31
N MET A 58 -4.75 3.27 9.06
CA MET A 58 -3.52 3.32 8.26
C MET A 58 -3.79 3.79 6.84
N ALA A 59 -4.83 3.27 6.20
CA ALA A 59 -5.16 3.66 4.84
C ALA A 59 -5.48 5.15 4.75
N GLU A 60 -6.15 5.73 5.74
CA GLU A 60 -6.43 7.17 5.80
C GLU A 60 -5.14 8.01 5.93
N ILE A 61 -4.21 7.58 6.79
CA ILE A 61 -2.88 8.23 6.94
C ILE A 61 -2.09 8.16 5.62
N GLU A 62 -2.03 6.98 5.00
CA GLU A 62 -1.31 6.76 3.74
C GLU A 62 -1.91 7.59 2.61
N VAL A 63 -3.25 7.72 2.54
CA VAL A 63 -3.92 8.61 1.59
C VAL A 63 -3.49 10.06 1.79
N GLU A 64 -3.52 10.57 3.02
CA GLU A 64 -3.15 11.97 3.30
C GLU A 64 -1.70 12.27 2.90
N LEU A 65 -0.80 11.32 3.10
CA LEU A 65 0.61 11.43 2.72
C LEU A 65 0.80 11.37 1.20
N VAL A 66 0.21 10.36 0.55
CA VAL A 66 0.33 10.13 -0.89
C VAL A 66 -0.31 11.27 -1.67
N LEU A 67 -1.58 11.61 -1.39
CA LEU A 67 -2.32 12.64 -2.11
C LEU A 67 -1.94 14.05 -1.68
N GLY A 68 -1.69 14.28 -0.39
CA GLY A 68 -1.47 15.63 0.12
C GLY A 68 -0.09 16.18 -0.18
N ARG A 69 0.91 15.30 -0.40
CA ARG A 69 2.33 15.73 -0.39
C ARG A 69 3.23 15.04 -1.40
N LEU A 70 2.91 13.84 -1.86
CA LEU A 70 3.87 13.00 -2.57
C LEU A 70 3.54 12.80 -4.04
N LEU A 71 2.29 12.58 -4.46
CA LEU A 71 1.96 12.31 -5.85
C LEU A 71 0.70 13.07 -6.29
N SER A 72 0.75 13.67 -7.48
CA SER A 72 -0.40 14.30 -8.13
C SER A 72 -0.93 13.36 -9.21
N VAL A 73 -2.26 13.23 -9.26
CA VAL A 73 -2.95 12.37 -10.24
C VAL A 73 -2.78 12.92 -11.65
N GLU A 74 -2.82 14.24 -11.76
CA GLU A 74 -2.62 15.00 -12.98
C GLU A 74 -1.19 14.85 -13.50
N GLU A 75 -0.19 14.91 -12.64
CA GLU A 75 1.21 14.67 -13.03
C GLU A 75 1.41 13.25 -13.59
N LEU A 76 0.77 12.26 -12.95
CA LEU A 76 0.80 10.88 -13.41
C LEU A 76 0.10 10.70 -14.76
N ALA A 77 -1.10 11.25 -14.93
CA ALA A 77 -1.85 11.17 -16.19
C ALA A 77 -1.12 11.87 -17.35
N ASN A 78 -0.53 13.05 -17.09
CA ASN A 78 0.20 13.81 -18.10
C ASN A 78 1.46 13.12 -18.63
N ARG A 79 1.95 12.06 -17.95
CA ARG A 79 3.06 11.24 -18.45
C ARG A 79 2.63 10.18 -19.47
N ILE A 80 1.33 9.91 -19.57
CA ILE A 80 0.80 8.98 -20.56
C ILE A 80 0.79 9.69 -21.92
N GLU A 81 1.80 9.46 -22.74
CA GLU A 81 1.84 9.97 -24.12
C GLU A 81 0.72 9.31 -24.97
N PRO A 82 -0.16 10.09 -25.61
CA PRO A 82 -1.28 9.57 -26.41
C PRO A 82 -0.85 8.66 -27.56
N GLU A 83 0.19 9.05 -28.30
CA GLU A 83 0.67 8.30 -29.46
C GLU A 83 1.33 6.97 -29.04
N ALA A 84 2.11 6.98 -27.96
CA ALA A 84 2.79 5.79 -27.48
C ALA A 84 1.79 4.78 -26.86
N LEU A 85 0.79 5.26 -26.11
CA LEU A 85 -0.30 4.41 -25.64
C LEU A 85 -1.07 3.80 -26.82
N THR A 86 -1.37 4.62 -27.82
CA THR A 86 -2.03 4.18 -29.05
C THR A 86 -1.27 3.05 -29.72
N GLU A 87 0.03 3.20 -29.97
CA GLU A 87 0.84 2.16 -30.59
C GLU A 87 0.94 0.88 -29.73
N ALA A 88 0.96 1.02 -28.40
CA ALA A 88 0.97 -0.12 -27.47
C ALA A 88 -0.29 -1.00 -27.60
N ILE A 89 -1.46 -0.40 -27.84
CA ILE A 89 -2.74 -1.14 -27.89
C ILE A 89 -3.27 -1.40 -29.30
N LYS A 90 -2.75 -0.72 -30.32
CA LYS A 90 -3.21 -0.75 -31.72
C LYS A 90 -3.45 -2.15 -32.27
N HIS A 91 -2.49 -3.05 -32.12
CA HIS A 91 -2.58 -4.41 -32.66
C HIS A 91 -3.76 -5.18 -32.08
N ARG A 92 -4.03 -5.02 -30.78
CA ARG A 92 -5.17 -5.67 -30.14
C ARG A 92 -6.48 -4.98 -30.47
N LEU A 93 -6.47 -3.65 -30.52
CA LEU A 93 -7.66 -2.87 -30.88
C LEU A 93 -8.20 -3.24 -32.26
N HIS A 94 -7.35 -3.50 -33.26
CA HIS A 94 -7.83 -3.94 -34.58
C HIS A 94 -8.72 -5.21 -34.51
N GLN A 95 -8.33 -6.18 -33.68
CA GLN A 95 -9.11 -7.41 -33.50
C GLN A 95 -10.42 -7.16 -32.75
N VAL A 96 -10.38 -6.28 -31.74
CA VAL A 96 -11.55 -5.89 -30.94
C VAL A 96 -12.55 -5.12 -31.78
N VAL A 97 -12.09 -4.13 -32.56
CA VAL A 97 -12.91 -3.32 -33.46
C VAL A 97 -13.66 -4.20 -34.46
N ARG A 98 -12.99 -5.15 -35.11
CA ARG A 98 -13.67 -6.07 -36.05
C ARG A 98 -14.78 -6.86 -35.39
N LYS A 99 -14.55 -7.36 -34.17
CA LYS A 99 -15.55 -8.10 -33.40
C LYS A 99 -16.73 -7.19 -33.04
N ILE A 100 -16.46 -6.01 -32.48
CA ILE A 100 -17.49 -5.04 -32.09
C ILE A 100 -18.33 -4.63 -33.31
N VAL A 101 -17.69 -4.27 -34.43
CA VAL A 101 -18.41 -3.89 -35.66
C VAL A 101 -19.32 -5.01 -36.15
N ASN A 102 -18.85 -6.26 -36.12
CA ASN A 102 -19.70 -7.40 -36.50
C ASN A 102 -20.90 -7.54 -35.58
N ASP A 103 -20.67 -7.57 -34.27
CA ASP A 103 -21.71 -7.78 -33.27
C ASP A 103 -22.76 -6.66 -33.34
N VAL A 104 -22.31 -5.41 -33.41
CA VAL A 104 -23.16 -4.23 -33.50
C VAL A 104 -23.98 -4.22 -34.80
N MET A 105 -23.35 -4.51 -35.95
CA MET A 105 -24.05 -4.49 -37.23
C MET A 105 -25.01 -5.66 -37.41
N GLN A 106 -24.69 -6.85 -36.87
CA GLN A 106 -25.61 -8.00 -36.87
C GLN A 106 -26.87 -7.70 -36.06
N GLU A 107 -26.75 -6.98 -34.95
CA GLU A 107 -27.87 -6.67 -34.06
C GLU A 107 -28.65 -5.43 -34.47
N SER A 108 -27.99 -4.41 -35.01
CA SER A 108 -28.60 -3.12 -35.32
C SER A 108 -29.08 -3.04 -36.77
N ALA A 109 -28.38 -3.68 -37.71
CA ALA A 109 -28.71 -3.63 -39.13
C ALA A 109 -28.47 -4.99 -39.84
N PRO A 110 -29.13 -6.09 -39.39
CA PRO A 110 -28.84 -7.45 -39.85
C PRO A 110 -28.96 -7.62 -41.36
N GLN A 111 -30.01 -7.05 -41.98
CA GLN A 111 -30.27 -7.17 -43.41
C GLN A 111 -29.20 -6.43 -44.24
N LEU A 112 -28.83 -5.22 -43.82
CA LEU A 112 -27.77 -4.43 -44.46
C LEU A 112 -26.41 -5.13 -44.32
N TRP A 113 -26.11 -5.67 -43.14
CA TRP A 113 -24.86 -6.37 -42.89
C TRP A 113 -24.75 -7.69 -43.63
N ALA A 114 -25.85 -8.45 -43.74
CA ALA A 114 -25.87 -9.71 -44.49
C ALA A 114 -25.75 -9.50 -46.01
N SER A 115 -26.34 -8.42 -46.54
CA SER A 115 -26.32 -8.10 -47.97
C SER A 115 -25.01 -7.48 -48.47
N LEU A 116 -24.19 -6.93 -47.57
CA LEU A 116 -22.92 -6.29 -47.94
C LEU A 116 -21.88 -7.33 -48.40
N PRO A 117 -21.28 -7.20 -49.61
CA PRO A 117 -20.20 -8.07 -50.06
C PRO A 117 -18.98 -8.02 -49.13
N VAL A 118 -18.14 -9.07 -49.16
CA VAL A 118 -16.93 -9.17 -48.33
C VAL A 118 -16.02 -7.94 -48.50
N GLN A 119 -15.90 -7.43 -49.71
CA GLN A 119 -15.13 -6.22 -50.02
C GLN A 119 -15.69 -4.98 -49.33
N GLY A 120 -17.02 -4.85 -49.27
CA GLY A 120 -17.69 -3.76 -48.56
C GLY A 120 -17.45 -3.85 -47.05
N LYS A 121 -17.57 -5.05 -46.46
CA LYS A 121 -17.25 -5.27 -45.04
C LYS A 121 -15.80 -4.92 -44.72
N ASN A 122 -14.88 -5.34 -45.58
CA ASN A 122 -13.46 -5.03 -45.44
C ASN A 122 -13.16 -3.53 -45.53
N LEU A 123 -13.92 -2.78 -46.35
CA LEU A 123 -13.81 -1.32 -46.42
C LEU A 123 -14.26 -0.68 -45.10
N VAL A 124 -15.37 -1.14 -44.51
CA VAL A 124 -15.84 -0.67 -43.20
C VAL A 124 -14.79 -0.92 -42.13
N TYR A 125 -14.24 -2.13 -42.04
CA TYR A 125 -13.20 -2.43 -41.05
C TYR A 125 -11.97 -1.54 -41.23
N ARG A 126 -11.41 -1.44 -42.44
CA ARG A 126 -10.24 -0.62 -42.70
C ARG A 126 -10.49 0.84 -42.34
N ARG A 127 -11.65 1.37 -42.72
CA ARG A 127 -11.98 2.76 -42.45
C ARG A 127 -12.04 3.08 -40.96
N ILE A 128 -12.57 2.16 -40.15
CA ILE A 128 -12.60 2.31 -38.70
C ILE A 128 -11.18 2.11 -38.13
N GLU A 129 -10.45 1.08 -38.58
CA GLU A 129 -9.06 0.81 -38.18
C GLU A 129 -8.14 2.02 -38.42
N ASP A 130 -8.31 2.73 -39.54
CA ASP A 130 -7.54 3.93 -39.89
C ASP A 130 -7.80 5.11 -38.93
N ASP A 131 -8.96 5.16 -38.26
CA ASP A 131 -9.35 6.24 -37.34
C ASP A 131 -9.05 5.93 -35.87
N VAL A 132 -8.86 4.65 -35.54
CA VAL A 132 -8.54 4.20 -34.17
C VAL A 132 -7.40 5.02 -33.57
N PRO A 133 -6.27 5.29 -34.25
CA PRO A 133 -5.19 6.06 -33.65
C PRO A 133 -5.59 7.47 -33.22
N TYR A 134 -6.39 8.15 -34.05
CA TYR A 134 -6.88 9.50 -33.75
C TYR A 134 -7.87 9.48 -32.58
N VAL A 135 -8.81 8.53 -32.59
CA VAL A 135 -9.83 8.40 -31.53
C VAL A 135 -9.17 8.06 -30.19
N VAL A 136 -8.26 7.09 -30.16
CA VAL A 136 -7.54 6.72 -28.93
C VAL A 136 -6.70 7.90 -28.43
N SER A 137 -5.97 8.59 -29.30
CA SER A 137 -5.15 9.73 -28.89
C SER A 137 -6.02 10.83 -28.26
N LYS A 138 -7.17 11.13 -28.86
CA LYS A 138 -8.14 12.09 -28.31
C LYS A 138 -8.74 11.63 -26.98
N MET A 139 -9.06 10.35 -26.85
CA MET A 139 -9.54 9.79 -25.57
C MET A 139 -8.50 9.90 -24.46
N VAL A 140 -7.21 9.73 -24.78
CA VAL A 140 -6.13 9.88 -23.81
C VAL A 140 -5.97 11.36 -23.42
N GLU A 141 -6.00 12.28 -24.38
CA GLU A 141 -6.00 13.72 -24.10
C GLU A 141 -7.15 14.10 -23.18
N ASP A 142 -8.39 13.71 -23.50
CA ASP A 142 -9.56 14.05 -22.68
C ASP A 142 -9.52 13.33 -21.31
N PHE A 143 -8.94 12.13 -21.23
CA PHE A 143 -8.71 11.44 -19.95
C PHE A 143 -7.74 12.23 -19.07
N GLN A 144 -6.67 12.80 -19.65
CA GLN A 144 -5.71 13.62 -18.91
C GLN A 144 -6.37 14.88 -18.33
N HIS A 145 -7.27 15.52 -19.08
CA HIS A 145 -8.00 16.70 -18.62
C HIS A 145 -9.01 16.38 -17.51
N ASN A 146 -9.61 15.18 -17.53
CA ASN A 146 -10.69 14.77 -16.62
C ASN A 146 -10.23 13.71 -15.60
N VAL A 147 -8.92 13.51 -15.40
CA VAL A 147 -8.41 12.39 -14.62
C VAL A 147 -8.92 12.37 -13.18
N ASN A 148 -9.15 13.54 -12.57
CA ASN A 148 -9.65 13.63 -11.19
C ASN A 148 -11.10 13.17 -11.02
N GLU A 149 -11.88 13.19 -12.10
CA GLU A 149 -13.26 12.68 -12.11
C GLU A 149 -13.29 11.16 -12.36
N ILE A 150 -12.25 10.64 -13.02
CA ILE A 150 -12.17 9.24 -13.45
C ILE A 150 -11.39 8.38 -12.44
N LEU A 151 -10.35 8.92 -11.80
CA LEU A 151 -9.45 8.21 -10.89
C LEU A 151 -9.44 8.84 -9.49
N ASP A 152 -10.17 8.21 -8.57
CA ASP A 152 -10.07 8.51 -7.14
C ASP A 152 -8.92 7.69 -6.50
N ILE A 153 -7.78 8.34 -6.25
CA ILE A 153 -6.65 7.70 -5.58
C ILE A 153 -6.98 7.36 -4.12
N LYS A 154 -7.82 8.14 -3.44
CA LYS A 154 -8.21 7.83 -2.07
C LYS A 154 -8.99 6.53 -2.05
N GLU A 155 -9.93 6.35 -2.97
CA GLU A 155 -10.63 5.09 -3.16
C GLU A 155 -9.65 3.95 -3.46
N LEU A 156 -8.71 4.16 -4.39
CA LEU A 156 -7.68 3.17 -4.75
C LEU A 156 -6.86 2.71 -3.55
N VAL A 157 -6.32 3.65 -2.76
CA VAL A 157 -5.47 3.33 -1.62
C VAL A 157 -6.26 2.64 -0.51
N VAL A 158 -7.46 3.16 -0.18
CA VAL A 158 -8.33 2.56 0.83
C VAL A 158 -8.76 1.15 0.43
N ALA A 159 -9.22 0.97 -0.80
CA ALA A 159 -9.65 -0.34 -1.28
C ALA A 159 -8.52 -1.36 -1.20
N GLN A 160 -7.31 -1.02 -1.65
CA GLN A 160 -6.18 -1.95 -1.64
C GLN A 160 -5.69 -2.29 -0.23
N LEU A 161 -5.54 -1.30 0.66
CA LEU A 161 -5.03 -1.50 2.01
C LEU A 161 -6.07 -2.18 2.95
N VAL A 162 -7.36 -1.90 2.75
CA VAL A 162 -8.44 -2.55 3.52
C VAL A 162 -8.70 -3.97 3.03
N ASN A 163 -8.54 -4.27 1.74
CA ASN A 163 -8.71 -5.62 1.22
C ASN A 163 -7.49 -6.51 1.45
N SER A 164 -6.30 -5.94 1.66
CA SER A 164 -5.03 -6.69 1.79
C SER A 164 -4.30 -6.37 3.10
N PRO A 165 -4.62 -7.04 4.23
CA PRO A 165 -3.90 -6.86 5.50
C PRO A 165 -2.40 -7.15 5.41
N GLU A 166 -2.01 -8.04 4.49
CA GLU A 166 -0.63 -8.41 4.23
C GLU A 166 0.17 -7.22 3.70
N LEU A 167 -0.45 -6.35 2.88
CA LEU A 167 0.24 -5.22 2.25
C LEU A 167 0.72 -4.21 3.28
N ILE A 168 -0.15 -3.80 4.21
CA ILE A 168 0.24 -2.89 5.29
C ILE A 168 1.37 -3.52 6.12
N ASN A 169 1.22 -4.80 6.50
CA ASN A 169 2.27 -5.49 7.23
C ASN A 169 3.59 -5.54 6.47
N GLU A 170 3.56 -5.77 5.15
CA GLU A 170 4.73 -5.80 4.30
C GLU A 170 5.43 -4.43 4.25
N ILE A 171 4.67 -3.33 4.15
CA ILE A 171 5.19 -1.95 4.22
C ILE A 171 6.01 -1.76 5.50
N PHE A 172 5.44 -2.09 6.66
CA PHE A 172 6.13 -1.92 7.95
C PHE A 172 7.28 -2.89 8.15
N LEU A 173 7.09 -4.17 7.83
CA LEU A 173 8.10 -5.22 8.06
C LEU A 173 9.35 -4.98 7.21
N ARG A 174 9.18 -4.62 5.93
CA ARG A 174 10.31 -4.33 5.05
C ARG A 174 10.96 -2.99 5.38
N SER A 175 10.18 -1.96 5.70
CA SER A 175 10.72 -0.65 6.08
C SER A 175 11.52 -0.71 7.39
N GLY A 176 11.07 -1.51 8.36
CA GLY A 176 11.68 -1.66 9.69
C GLY A 176 12.64 -2.85 9.83
N GLU A 177 13.02 -3.52 8.74
CA GLU A 177 13.73 -4.81 8.79
C GLU A 177 15.05 -4.75 9.59
N ARG A 178 15.74 -3.61 9.63
CA ARG A 178 16.98 -3.45 10.42
C ARG A 178 16.72 -2.96 11.85
N GLU A 179 15.61 -2.27 12.08
CA GLU A 179 15.23 -1.74 13.38
C GLU A 179 14.72 -2.86 14.29
N PHE A 180 13.91 -3.81 13.79
CA PHE A 180 13.35 -4.86 14.64
C PHE A 180 14.42 -5.74 15.32
N PRO A 181 15.46 -6.25 14.63
CA PRO A 181 16.53 -6.99 15.30
C PRO A 181 17.28 -6.14 16.33
N PHE A 182 17.40 -4.83 16.08
CA PHE A 182 18.00 -3.91 17.05
C PHE A 182 17.13 -3.74 18.30
N ILE A 183 15.80 -3.61 18.17
CA ILE A 183 14.86 -3.59 19.30
C ILE A 183 15.04 -4.84 20.15
N VAL A 184 15.05 -6.01 19.50
CA VAL A 184 15.13 -7.30 20.18
C VAL A 184 16.49 -7.48 20.87
N ARG A 185 17.60 -7.18 20.19
CA ARG A 185 18.95 -7.29 20.77
C ARG A 185 19.20 -6.26 21.87
N SER A 186 18.76 -5.02 21.69
CA SER A 186 18.89 -3.99 22.72
C SER A 186 18.12 -4.35 24.00
N GLY A 187 17.04 -5.12 23.86
CA GLY A 187 16.31 -5.72 24.98
C GLY A 187 17.20 -6.51 25.94
N PHE A 188 18.17 -7.27 25.42
CA PHE A 188 19.13 -8.01 26.23
C PHE A 188 20.05 -7.07 27.03
N TYR A 189 20.64 -6.07 26.35
CA TYR A 189 21.60 -5.15 26.98
C TYR A 189 20.95 -4.27 28.03
N PHE A 190 19.76 -3.71 27.75
CA PHE A 190 19.02 -2.92 28.72
C PHE A 190 18.47 -3.77 29.85
N GLY A 191 17.98 -4.99 29.57
CA GLY A 191 17.57 -5.93 30.59
C GLY A 191 18.69 -6.27 31.57
N PHE A 192 19.91 -6.50 31.06
CA PHE A 192 21.10 -6.69 31.88
C PHE A 192 21.42 -5.46 32.73
N LEU A 193 21.47 -4.28 32.09
CA LEU A 193 21.80 -3.01 32.74
C LEU A 193 20.82 -2.66 33.87
N PHE A 194 19.52 -2.81 33.64
CA PHE A 194 18.49 -2.55 34.65
C PHE A 194 18.39 -3.65 35.71
N GLY A 195 18.83 -4.87 35.40
CA GLY A 195 18.96 -5.94 36.37
C GLY A 195 20.05 -5.71 37.42
N LEU A 196 21.06 -4.87 37.16
CA LEU A 196 22.12 -4.54 38.12
C LEU A 196 21.58 -3.75 39.34
N PRO A 197 20.80 -2.66 39.17
CA PRO A 197 20.08 -2.04 40.28
C PRO A 197 19.16 -3.02 41.03
N THR A 198 18.42 -3.87 40.32
CA THR A 198 17.55 -4.88 40.95
C THR A 198 18.35 -5.86 41.80
N MET A 199 19.51 -6.32 41.32
CA MET A 199 20.44 -7.16 42.06
C MET A 199 20.97 -6.45 43.32
N ALA A 200 21.37 -5.19 43.20
CA ALA A 200 21.86 -4.41 44.34
C ALA A 200 20.76 -4.22 45.41
N LEU A 201 19.54 -3.86 45.00
CA LEU A 201 18.41 -3.73 45.92
C LEU A 201 18.05 -5.06 46.58
N TRP A 202 18.08 -6.16 45.82
CA TRP A 202 17.85 -7.50 46.36
C TRP A 202 18.89 -7.87 47.41
N TYR A 203 20.16 -7.56 47.19
CA TYR A 203 21.25 -7.82 48.14
C TYR A 203 21.03 -7.19 49.52
N TYR A 204 20.48 -5.97 49.57
CA TYR A 204 20.27 -5.25 50.84
C TYR A 204 18.92 -5.55 51.51
N PHE A 205 17.85 -5.76 50.75
CA PHE A 205 16.49 -5.77 51.30
C PHE A 205 15.79 -7.13 51.24
N GLN A 206 16.16 -8.01 50.29
CA GLN A 206 15.60 -9.38 50.13
C GLN A 206 14.06 -9.49 50.18
N ALA A 207 13.34 -8.41 49.89
CA ALA A 207 11.89 -8.40 49.93
C ALA A 207 11.32 -9.11 48.68
N TRP A 208 10.37 -10.03 48.89
CA TRP A 208 9.78 -10.85 47.83
C TRP A 208 9.24 -10.05 46.62
N TRP A 209 8.75 -8.84 46.85
CA TRP A 209 8.18 -7.98 45.81
C TRP A 209 9.24 -7.29 44.93
N LEU A 210 10.52 -7.28 45.33
CA LEU A 210 11.58 -6.60 44.59
C LEU A 210 11.87 -7.24 43.22
N LEU A 211 11.78 -8.57 43.10
CA LEU A 211 12.02 -9.25 41.83
C LEU A 211 10.85 -9.06 40.84
N PRO A 212 9.57 -9.26 41.22
CA PRO A 212 8.43 -8.89 40.37
C PRO A 212 8.41 -7.42 39.98
N LEU A 213 8.66 -6.51 40.94
CA LEU A 213 8.67 -5.07 40.65
C LEU A 213 9.87 -4.68 39.77
N GLY A 214 11.04 -5.26 40.03
CA GLY A 214 12.22 -5.09 39.18
C GLY A 214 11.96 -5.57 37.76
N GLY A 215 11.37 -6.74 37.59
CA GLY A 215 10.94 -7.26 36.28
C GLY A 215 9.95 -6.33 35.57
N LEU A 216 8.97 -5.76 36.30
CA LEU A 216 8.06 -4.76 35.75
C LEU A 216 8.80 -3.53 35.22
N PHE A 217 9.71 -2.96 36.03
CA PHE A 217 10.47 -1.78 35.65
C PHE A 217 11.39 -2.06 34.47
N VAL A 218 12.10 -3.19 34.48
CA VAL A 218 12.95 -3.63 33.39
C VAL A 218 12.15 -3.73 32.09
N GLY A 219 11.01 -4.42 32.11
CA GLY A 219 10.13 -4.57 30.95
C GLY A 219 9.59 -3.24 30.43
N TYR A 220 9.17 -2.35 31.33
CA TYR A 220 8.69 -1.01 30.99
C TYR A 220 9.78 -0.15 30.33
N PHE A 221 10.91 0.05 31.03
CA PHE A 221 11.95 0.97 30.58
C PHE A 221 12.68 0.47 29.34
N THR A 222 12.86 -0.84 29.20
CA THR A 222 13.52 -1.43 28.04
C THR A 222 12.73 -1.21 26.76
N ASN A 223 11.41 -1.44 26.78
CA ASN A 223 10.55 -1.18 25.63
C ASN A 223 10.45 0.32 25.31
N TRP A 224 10.29 1.16 26.34
CA TRP A 224 10.22 2.61 26.19
C TRP A 224 11.50 3.19 25.55
N ILE A 225 12.68 2.77 26.04
CA ILE A 225 13.97 3.23 25.49
C ILE A 225 14.17 2.71 24.06
N ALA A 226 13.80 1.45 23.78
CA ALA A 226 13.96 0.87 22.45
C ALA A 226 13.20 1.68 21.39
N ILE A 227 11.94 2.02 21.65
CA ILE A 227 11.13 2.86 20.76
C ILE A 227 11.78 4.25 20.62
N LYS A 228 12.19 4.84 21.74
CA LYS A 228 12.80 6.18 21.75
C LYS A 228 14.07 6.26 20.91
N ILE A 229 14.96 5.27 20.97
CA ILE A 229 16.20 5.23 20.19
C ILE A 229 15.94 5.14 18.67
N ILE A 230 14.82 4.54 18.27
CA ILE A 230 14.50 4.38 16.85
C ILE A 230 14.05 5.69 16.23
N PHE A 231 13.20 6.44 16.93
CA PHE A 231 12.54 7.63 16.36
C PHE A 231 13.10 8.96 16.88
N GLU A 232 13.82 8.97 18.00
CA GLU A 232 14.37 10.17 18.61
C GLU A 232 15.90 10.11 18.76
N PRO A 233 16.60 11.26 18.63
CA PRO A 233 16.08 12.58 18.30
C PRO A 233 15.75 12.71 16.81
N LYS A 234 14.71 13.49 16.49
CA LYS A 234 14.22 13.68 15.12
C LYS A 234 15.27 14.38 14.23
N LYS A 235 15.80 15.47 14.75
CA LYS A 235 16.87 16.25 14.12
C LYS A 235 18.22 15.73 14.60
N PRO A 236 19.22 15.62 13.71
CA PRO A 236 20.54 15.16 14.09
C PRO A 236 21.18 16.13 15.07
N ILE A 237 21.56 15.64 16.25
CA ILE A 237 22.30 16.40 17.26
C ILE A 237 23.76 15.98 17.23
N ARG A 238 24.67 16.97 17.30
CA ARG A 238 26.11 16.73 17.38
C ARG A 238 26.57 16.85 18.82
N ILE A 239 27.03 15.74 19.40
CA ILE A 239 27.59 15.69 20.75
C ILE A 239 29.04 15.22 20.62
N LEU A 240 30.00 16.05 21.05
CA LEU A 240 31.44 15.70 21.10
C LEU A 240 31.97 15.06 19.79
N GLY A 241 31.55 15.57 18.63
CA GLY A 241 31.97 15.07 17.31
C GLY A 241 31.15 13.90 16.75
N PHE A 242 30.27 13.30 17.54
CA PHE A 242 29.36 12.24 17.10
C PHE A 242 27.97 12.79 16.74
N THR A 243 27.37 12.28 15.66
CA THR A 243 26.00 12.66 15.26
C THR A 243 25.00 11.60 15.73
N VAL A 244 24.14 11.99 16.67
CA VAL A 244 23.06 11.17 17.22
C VAL A 244 21.75 11.58 16.56
N GLN A 245 21.02 10.59 16.05
CA GLN A 245 19.70 10.75 15.42
C GLN A 245 19.00 9.40 15.53
N GLY A 246 17.67 9.41 15.59
CA GLY A 246 16.85 8.20 15.58
C GLY A 246 17.29 7.26 14.46
N MET A 247 17.46 5.98 14.78
CA MET A 247 17.98 4.97 13.85
C MET A 247 17.17 4.87 12.54
N PHE A 248 15.84 4.97 12.65
CA PHE A 248 14.95 4.93 11.49
C PHE A 248 15.17 6.13 10.57
N LEU A 249 15.30 7.33 11.14
CA LEU A 249 15.52 8.57 10.40
C LEU A 249 16.89 8.62 9.73
N LYS A 250 17.92 8.02 10.34
CA LYS A 250 19.24 7.87 9.70
C LYS A 250 19.18 7.05 8.40
N ARG A 251 18.21 6.13 8.30
CA ARG A 251 18.00 5.26 7.13
C ARG A 251 16.96 5.78 6.15
N GLN A 252 16.56 7.06 6.24
CA GLN A 252 15.56 7.68 5.38
C GLN A 252 15.74 7.31 3.89
N HIS A 253 16.96 7.37 3.35
CA HIS A 253 17.22 7.06 1.94
C HIS A 253 16.93 5.62 1.53
N GLU A 254 17.26 4.68 2.42
CA GLU A 254 17.06 3.24 2.21
C GLU A 254 15.59 2.89 2.37
N VAL A 255 14.97 3.36 3.46
CA VAL A 255 13.55 3.16 3.74
C VAL A 255 12.68 3.78 2.65
N SER A 256 13.02 4.98 2.16
CA SER A 256 12.31 5.63 1.05
C SER A 256 12.29 4.76 -0.21
N LYS A 257 13.38 4.03 -0.50
CA LYS A 257 13.44 3.13 -1.66
C LYS A 257 12.56 1.90 -1.44
N VAL A 258 12.70 1.25 -0.29
CA VAL A 258 11.90 0.07 0.06
C VAL A 258 10.41 0.39 0.06
N TYR A 259 10.03 1.50 0.69
CA TYR A 259 8.63 1.96 0.74
C TYR A 259 8.13 2.27 -0.68
N ALA A 260 8.86 3.07 -1.47
CA ALA A 260 8.43 3.42 -2.82
C ALA A 260 8.27 2.19 -3.73
N ASP A 261 9.18 1.22 -3.64
CA ASP A 261 9.09 -0.03 -4.41
C ASP A 261 7.83 -0.84 -4.02
N ILE A 262 7.44 -0.85 -2.74
CA ILE A 262 6.22 -1.55 -2.30
C ILE A 262 4.97 -0.81 -2.83
N ILE A 263 4.92 0.51 -2.68
CA ILE A 263 3.78 1.32 -3.14
C ILE A 263 3.60 1.20 -4.65
N GLU A 264 4.68 1.31 -5.44
CA GLU A 264 4.62 1.13 -6.90
C GLU A 264 4.12 -0.27 -7.26
N ASN A 265 4.72 -1.33 -6.71
CA ASN A 265 4.40 -2.69 -7.15
C ASN A 265 3.05 -3.23 -6.63
N LYS A 266 2.54 -2.71 -5.51
CA LYS A 266 1.39 -3.30 -4.80
C LYS A 266 0.20 -2.36 -4.63
N LEU A 267 0.42 -1.05 -4.66
CA LEU A 267 -0.63 -0.05 -4.41
C LEU A 267 -0.96 0.71 -5.69
N ILE A 268 -0.05 1.54 -6.19
CA ILE A 268 -0.23 2.47 -7.30
C ILE A 268 0.50 1.93 -8.54
N ASN A 269 0.10 0.73 -8.98
CA ASN A 269 0.53 0.15 -10.27
C ASN A 269 -0.58 0.30 -11.32
N SER A 270 -0.22 0.16 -12.60
CA SER A 270 -1.16 0.27 -13.72
C SER A 270 -2.34 -0.70 -13.61
N LYS A 271 -2.13 -1.92 -13.08
CA LYS A 271 -3.22 -2.89 -12.92
C LYS A 271 -4.28 -2.38 -11.93
N ASN A 272 -3.86 -1.88 -10.77
CA ASN A 272 -4.76 -1.34 -9.76
C ASN A 272 -5.43 -0.05 -10.23
N ILE A 273 -4.70 0.81 -10.94
CA ILE A 273 -5.25 2.04 -11.54
C ILE A 273 -6.31 1.69 -12.58
N THR A 274 -6.01 0.78 -13.51
CA THR A 274 -6.98 0.35 -14.53
C THR A 274 -8.21 -0.30 -13.90
N HIS A 275 -8.03 -1.15 -12.90
CA HIS A 275 -9.17 -1.71 -12.19
C HIS A 275 -10.02 -0.61 -11.55
N MET A 276 -9.40 0.42 -10.97
CA MET A 276 -10.10 1.53 -10.33
C MET A 276 -10.87 2.40 -11.32
N ILE A 277 -10.28 2.78 -12.47
CA ILE A 277 -11.00 3.59 -13.47
C ILE A 277 -12.14 2.82 -14.13
N LEU A 278 -12.07 1.48 -14.20
CA LEU A 278 -13.12 0.64 -14.79
C LEU A 278 -14.24 0.30 -13.82
N HIS A 279 -13.93 0.09 -12.54
CA HIS A 279 -14.87 -0.48 -11.56
C HIS A 279 -15.12 0.40 -10.33
N GLY A 280 -14.37 1.48 -10.17
CA GLY A 280 -14.49 2.43 -9.05
C GLY A 280 -15.55 3.50 -9.29
N SER A 281 -15.57 4.50 -8.41
CA SER A 281 -16.54 5.61 -8.46
C SER A 281 -16.52 6.41 -9.77
N GLY A 282 -15.35 6.58 -10.39
CA GLY A 282 -15.16 7.32 -11.65
C GLY A 282 -15.49 6.53 -12.93
N SER A 283 -15.94 5.27 -12.81
CA SER A 283 -16.27 4.40 -13.95
C SER A 283 -17.32 5.00 -14.90
N ALA A 284 -18.32 5.70 -14.34
CA ALA A 284 -19.34 6.39 -15.13
C ALA A 284 -18.75 7.51 -16.01
N HIS A 285 -17.80 8.29 -15.49
CA HIS A 285 -17.14 9.35 -16.25
C HIS A 285 -16.24 8.78 -17.36
N LEU A 286 -15.57 7.65 -17.11
CA LEU A 286 -14.85 6.95 -18.17
C LEU A 286 -15.78 6.47 -19.28
N LEU A 287 -16.95 5.93 -18.91
CA LEU A 287 -17.98 5.53 -19.87
C LEU A 287 -18.49 6.73 -20.69
N GLU A 288 -18.75 7.88 -20.06
CA GLU A 288 -19.15 9.11 -20.74
C GLU A 288 -18.09 9.59 -21.75
N LEU A 289 -16.81 9.54 -21.37
CA LEU A 289 -15.70 9.86 -22.27
C LEU A 289 -15.66 8.91 -23.46
N ILE A 290 -15.78 7.60 -23.21
CA ILE A 290 -15.85 6.60 -24.28
C ILE A 290 -17.05 6.85 -25.20
N GLU A 291 -18.21 7.14 -24.61
CA GLU A 291 -19.44 7.46 -25.34
C GLU A 291 -19.25 8.65 -26.27
N LEU A 292 -18.66 9.74 -25.78
CA LEU A 292 -18.39 10.96 -26.55
C LEU A 292 -17.56 10.65 -27.80
N HIS A 293 -16.42 9.98 -27.64
CA HIS A 293 -15.49 9.73 -28.75
C HIS A 293 -15.97 8.65 -29.72
N VAL A 294 -16.64 7.61 -29.24
CA VAL A 294 -17.23 6.58 -30.10
C VAL A 294 -18.38 7.16 -30.92
N ASN A 295 -19.24 7.98 -30.31
CA ASN A 295 -20.35 8.63 -31.01
C ASN A 295 -19.86 9.60 -32.09
N ASP A 296 -18.86 10.42 -31.77
CA ASP A 296 -18.21 11.33 -32.72
C ASP A 296 -17.57 10.58 -33.89
N ALA A 297 -16.85 9.47 -33.60
CA ALA A 297 -16.31 8.61 -34.64
C ALA A 297 -17.41 8.03 -35.55
N ILE A 298 -18.49 7.51 -34.98
CA ILE A 298 -19.63 6.98 -35.74
C ILE A 298 -20.27 8.07 -36.61
N GLU A 299 -20.49 9.27 -36.07
CA GLU A 299 -21.11 10.40 -36.77
C GLU A 299 -20.30 10.84 -37.99
N ARG A 300 -18.97 10.94 -37.86
CA ARG A 300 -18.09 11.25 -39.00
C ARG A 300 -18.29 10.30 -40.18
N TYR A 301 -18.56 9.02 -39.93
CA TYR A 301 -18.77 8.03 -40.98
C TYR A 301 -20.18 8.01 -41.54
N VAL A 302 -21.19 8.17 -40.67
CA VAL A 302 -22.59 8.24 -41.12
C VAL A 302 -22.82 9.49 -41.96
N ALA A 303 -22.18 10.61 -41.63
CA ALA A 303 -22.25 11.86 -42.40
C ALA A 303 -21.82 11.70 -43.87
N ILE A 304 -20.83 10.85 -44.14
CA ILE A 304 -20.34 10.58 -45.50
C ILE A 304 -21.34 9.73 -46.30
N ALA A 305 -22.18 8.93 -45.62
CA ALA A 305 -23.16 8.02 -46.24
C ALA A 305 -24.61 8.53 -46.18
N GLN A 306 -24.83 9.82 -45.89
CA GLN A 306 -26.10 10.36 -45.37
C GLN A 306 -27.37 10.19 -46.24
N PRO A 307 -27.40 10.03 -47.58
CA PRO A 307 -28.65 9.62 -48.23
C PRO A 307 -28.95 8.13 -48.04
N TYR A 308 -27.92 7.27 -48.04
CA TYR A 308 -28.08 5.82 -48.07
C TYR A 308 -28.25 5.20 -46.68
N PHE A 309 -27.57 5.76 -45.68
CA PHE A 309 -27.61 5.23 -44.31
C PHE A 309 -28.95 5.54 -43.63
N ALA A 310 -29.47 6.75 -43.80
CA ALA A 310 -30.76 7.16 -43.23
C ALA A 310 -31.94 6.36 -43.82
N LEU A 311 -31.90 6.05 -45.11
CA LEU A 311 -32.93 5.25 -45.79
C LEU A 311 -32.83 3.74 -45.48
N GLY A 312 -31.63 3.22 -45.22
CA GLY A 312 -31.40 1.78 -45.01
C GLY A 312 -31.42 1.32 -43.56
N VAL A 313 -30.94 2.14 -42.61
CA VAL A 313 -30.80 1.75 -41.20
C VAL A 313 -32.00 2.26 -40.37
N GLY A 314 -32.44 3.50 -40.59
CA GLY A 314 -33.48 4.14 -39.78
C GLY A 314 -32.94 4.70 -38.45
N SER A 315 -33.71 5.60 -37.84
CA SER A 315 -33.29 6.34 -36.63
C SER A 315 -33.13 5.44 -35.40
N GLU A 316 -34.07 4.51 -35.15
CA GLU A 316 -34.00 3.62 -33.98
C GLU A 316 -32.77 2.70 -34.02
N ASN A 317 -32.51 2.07 -35.17
CA ASN A 317 -31.34 1.21 -35.35
C ASN A 317 -30.03 2.00 -35.29
N TYR A 318 -30.03 3.27 -35.69
CA TYR A 318 -28.87 4.16 -35.53
C TYR A 318 -28.55 4.42 -34.05
N TYR A 319 -29.55 4.73 -33.24
CA TYR A 319 -29.35 4.90 -31.79
C TYR A 319 -28.93 3.58 -31.12
N LYS A 320 -29.54 2.46 -31.52
CA LYS A 320 -29.15 1.11 -31.06
C LYS A 320 -27.69 0.79 -31.42
N MET A 321 -27.26 1.13 -32.63
CA MET A 321 -25.88 0.92 -33.09
C MET A 321 -24.87 1.68 -32.20
N LYS A 322 -25.15 2.95 -31.92
CA LYS A 322 -24.31 3.79 -31.05
C LYS A 322 -24.20 3.23 -29.64
N SER A 323 -25.33 2.98 -28.98
CA SER A 323 -25.34 2.50 -27.60
C SER A 323 -24.67 1.12 -27.47
N MET A 324 -24.92 0.21 -28.42
CA MET A 324 -24.27 -1.10 -28.43
C MET A 324 -22.77 -1.02 -28.67
N ALA A 325 -22.30 -0.11 -29.53
CA ALA A 325 -20.87 0.07 -29.76
C ALA A 325 -20.15 0.55 -28.49
N VAL A 326 -20.71 1.55 -27.81
CA VAL A 326 -20.19 2.07 -26.54
C VAL A 326 -20.19 0.98 -25.48
N GLN A 327 -21.32 0.30 -25.29
CA GLN A 327 -21.46 -0.75 -24.28
C GLN A 327 -20.47 -1.89 -24.51
N ARG A 328 -20.36 -2.41 -25.74
CA ARG A 328 -19.43 -3.51 -26.04
C ARG A 328 -17.97 -3.08 -25.91
N LEU A 329 -17.65 -1.83 -26.24
CA LEU A 329 -16.29 -1.32 -26.07
C LEU A 329 -15.94 -1.20 -24.59
N PHE A 330 -16.86 -0.70 -23.76
CA PHE A 330 -16.67 -0.61 -22.31
C PHE A 330 -16.59 -1.98 -21.63
N GLU A 331 -17.50 -2.90 -21.95
CA GLU A 331 -17.53 -4.26 -21.37
C GLU A 331 -16.28 -5.09 -21.72
N ASP A 332 -15.71 -4.90 -22.91
CA ASP A 332 -14.47 -5.60 -23.31
C ASP A 332 -13.20 -4.83 -22.90
N SER A 333 -13.30 -3.72 -22.13
CA SER A 333 -12.18 -2.82 -21.78
C SER A 333 -11.04 -3.47 -21.02
N ASP A 334 -11.33 -4.32 -20.04
CA ASP A 334 -10.33 -5.11 -19.32
C ASP A 334 -9.40 -5.87 -20.27
N LYS A 335 -9.92 -6.35 -21.41
CA LYS A 335 -9.16 -7.19 -22.34
C LYS A 335 -8.12 -6.40 -23.10
N TYR A 336 -8.39 -5.15 -23.49
CA TYR A 336 -7.44 -4.37 -24.29
C TYR A 336 -6.60 -3.41 -23.44
N LEU A 337 -7.11 -2.93 -22.31
CA LEU A 337 -6.31 -2.12 -21.38
C LEU A 337 -5.21 -2.92 -20.70
N PHE A 338 -5.34 -4.25 -20.58
CA PHE A 338 -4.24 -5.11 -20.11
C PHE A 338 -2.95 -4.93 -20.92
N TYR A 339 -3.03 -4.68 -22.23
CA TYR A 339 -1.86 -4.48 -23.09
C TYR A 339 -1.23 -3.11 -22.91
N ALA A 340 -1.94 -2.16 -22.29
CA ALA A 340 -1.39 -0.86 -21.91
C ALA A 340 -0.55 -0.93 -20.63
N PHE A 341 -0.61 -2.00 -19.84
CA PHE A 341 0.02 -2.05 -18.51
C PHE A 341 1.54 -1.89 -18.55
N ASP A 342 2.22 -2.55 -19.49
CA ASP A 342 3.68 -2.48 -19.58
C ASP A 342 4.14 -1.05 -19.92
N TYR A 343 3.45 -0.43 -20.88
CA TYR A 343 3.69 0.96 -21.25
C TYR A 343 3.35 1.92 -20.10
N ALA A 344 2.15 1.80 -19.52
CA ALA A 344 1.69 2.68 -18.46
C ALA A 344 2.59 2.60 -17.22
N ASN A 345 3.04 1.41 -16.82
CA ASN A 345 3.98 1.27 -15.71
C ASN A 345 5.30 2.00 -15.99
N GLN A 346 5.83 1.89 -17.21
CA GLN A 346 7.05 2.57 -17.61
C GLN A 346 6.89 4.09 -17.71
N ALA A 347 5.72 4.56 -18.15
CA ALA A 347 5.42 5.99 -18.28
C ALA A 347 5.20 6.66 -16.92
N LEU A 348 4.44 6.01 -16.01
CA LEU A 348 4.07 6.59 -14.73
C LEU A 348 5.27 6.79 -13.80
N ARG A 349 6.19 5.82 -13.72
CA ARG A 349 7.42 5.85 -12.88
C ARG A 349 7.16 6.23 -11.42
N VAL A 350 6.05 5.73 -10.85
CA VAL A 350 5.58 6.10 -9.51
C VAL A 350 6.63 5.88 -8.44
N GLY A 351 7.38 4.76 -8.50
CA GLY A 351 8.38 4.43 -7.50
C GLY A 351 9.54 5.42 -7.47
N ASP A 352 9.98 5.90 -8.64
CA ASP A 352 11.10 6.84 -8.73
C ASP A 352 10.74 8.20 -8.10
N ASP A 353 9.57 8.76 -8.44
CA ASP A 353 9.14 10.05 -7.90
C ASP A 353 8.88 9.98 -6.41
N LEU A 354 8.18 8.93 -5.98
CA LEU A 354 7.86 8.71 -4.59
C LEU A 354 9.16 8.58 -3.79
N CYS A 355 10.14 7.81 -4.27
CA CYS A 355 11.44 7.69 -3.63
C CYS A 355 12.18 9.05 -3.55
N ALA A 356 12.18 9.83 -4.63
CA ALA A 356 12.83 11.13 -4.67
C ALA A 356 12.18 12.13 -3.68
N ARG A 357 10.85 12.19 -3.65
CA ARG A 357 10.11 13.08 -2.76
C ARG A 357 10.24 12.67 -1.30
N LEU A 358 10.18 11.38 -0.99
CA LEU A 358 10.41 10.84 0.35
C LEU A 358 11.81 11.17 0.89
N ARG A 359 12.83 11.14 0.02
CA ARG A 359 14.19 11.55 0.39
C ARG A 359 14.34 13.05 0.62
N ALA A 360 13.51 13.86 -0.04
CA ALA A 360 13.50 15.31 0.09
C ALA A 360 12.72 15.80 1.33
N LEU A 361 11.91 14.94 1.95
CA LEU A 361 11.16 15.27 3.16
C LEU A 361 12.09 15.62 4.34
N GLY A 362 11.62 16.55 5.17
CA GLY A 362 12.23 16.79 6.48
C GLY A 362 12.04 15.59 7.42
N PRO A 363 12.87 15.44 8.47
CA PRO A 363 12.77 14.31 9.40
C PRO A 363 11.42 14.18 10.08
N GLU A 364 10.74 15.30 10.34
CA GLU A 364 9.41 15.32 10.98
C GLU A 364 8.33 14.77 10.02
N ASP A 365 8.35 15.18 8.76
CA ASP A 365 7.42 14.69 7.74
C ASP A 365 7.67 13.23 7.38
N PHE A 366 8.95 12.84 7.28
CA PHE A 366 9.32 11.45 6.99
C PHE A 366 8.92 10.50 8.12
N GLU A 367 9.10 10.91 9.37
CA GLU A 367 8.59 10.16 10.53
C GLU A 367 7.07 10.02 10.49
N GLY A 368 6.38 11.07 10.04
CA GLY A 368 4.93 11.12 9.87
C GLY A 368 4.36 10.05 8.94
N ILE A 369 5.21 9.39 8.13
CA ILE A 369 4.76 8.31 7.25
C ILE A 369 4.44 7.04 8.02
N LEU A 370 5.30 6.64 8.96
CA LEU A 370 5.15 5.37 9.67
C LEU A 370 4.82 5.53 11.15
N ARG A 371 5.13 6.65 11.79
CA ARG A 371 4.91 6.82 13.23
C ARG A 371 3.44 6.87 13.65
N PRO A 372 2.56 7.65 12.99
CA PRO A 372 1.17 7.78 13.42
C PRO A 372 0.45 6.44 13.54
N ALA A 373 0.85 5.48 12.70
CA ALA A 373 0.32 4.12 12.69
C ALA A 373 0.47 3.34 14.01
N TYR A 374 1.59 3.51 14.72
CA TYR A 374 1.81 2.78 15.98
C TYR A 374 1.84 3.71 17.21
N GLN A 375 1.96 5.03 17.02
CA GLN A 375 2.12 6.01 18.10
C GLN A 375 1.00 5.94 19.14
N GLN A 376 -0.25 5.77 18.71
CA GLN A 376 -1.40 5.70 19.63
C GLN A 376 -1.41 4.44 20.50
N ASP A 377 -0.63 3.43 20.12
CA ASP A 377 -0.65 2.10 20.72
C ASP A 377 0.73 1.67 21.27
N GLU A 378 1.74 2.56 21.19
CA GLU A 378 3.04 2.39 21.84
C GLU A 378 2.89 2.01 23.33
N TRP A 379 1.91 2.60 24.02
CA TRP A 379 1.65 2.32 25.43
C TRP A 379 1.21 0.88 25.68
N LYS A 380 0.49 0.25 24.74
CA LYS A 380 0.06 -1.16 24.87
C LYS A 380 1.28 -2.07 24.85
N LEU A 381 2.24 -1.79 23.96
CA LEU A 381 3.49 -2.55 23.86
C LEU A 381 4.32 -2.41 25.14
N ILE A 382 4.47 -1.18 25.65
CA ILE A 382 5.19 -0.90 26.89
C ILE A 382 4.51 -1.59 28.09
N LEU A 383 3.17 -1.52 28.17
CA LEU A 383 2.40 -2.16 29.24
C LEU A 383 2.50 -3.69 29.20
N THR A 384 2.36 -4.29 28.01
CA THR A 384 2.53 -5.73 27.84
C THR A 384 3.92 -6.18 28.24
N GLY A 385 4.97 -5.44 27.83
CA GLY A 385 6.34 -5.70 28.26
C GLY A 385 6.52 -5.63 29.78
N ALA A 386 5.90 -4.64 30.43
CA ALA A 386 5.92 -4.49 31.89
C ALA A 386 5.23 -5.66 32.61
N ILE A 387 4.05 -6.10 32.14
CA ILE A 387 3.32 -7.23 32.72
C ILE A 387 4.10 -8.54 32.57
N LEU A 388 4.68 -8.79 31.39
CA LEU A 388 5.50 -9.98 31.16
C LEU A 388 6.78 -9.96 32.00
N GLY A 389 7.39 -8.78 32.14
CA GLY A 389 8.53 -8.59 33.04
C GLY A 389 8.18 -8.91 34.49
N MET A 390 7.01 -8.46 34.97
CA MET A 390 6.52 -8.80 36.31
C MET A 390 6.33 -10.32 36.47
N ALA A 391 5.68 -10.97 35.50
CA ALA A 391 5.46 -12.41 35.51
C ALA A 391 6.78 -13.19 35.54
N ALA A 392 7.78 -12.74 34.80
CA ALA A 392 9.11 -13.33 34.85
C ALA A 392 9.80 -13.12 36.20
N GLY A 393 9.62 -11.95 36.83
CA GLY A 393 10.12 -11.70 38.18
C GLY A 393 9.48 -12.62 39.24
N PHE A 394 8.19 -12.93 39.11
CA PHE A 394 7.54 -13.96 39.94
C PHE A 394 8.11 -15.36 39.69
N ALA A 395 8.31 -15.73 38.43
CA ALA A 395 8.90 -17.03 38.08
C ALA A 395 10.34 -17.15 38.60
N GLN A 396 11.12 -16.07 38.52
CA GLN A 396 12.48 -16.04 39.06
C GLN A 396 12.50 -16.19 40.59
N LEU A 397 11.61 -15.50 41.29
CA LEU A 397 11.47 -15.61 42.74
C LEU A 397 11.16 -17.06 43.16
N SER A 398 10.19 -17.71 42.49
CA SER A 398 9.78 -19.07 42.85
C SER A 398 10.79 -20.15 42.48
N LEU A 399 11.48 -20.02 41.34
CA LEU A 399 12.37 -21.06 40.82
C LEU A 399 13.83 -20.96 41.29
N VAL A 400 14.32 -19.76 41.62
CA VAL A 400 15.77 -19.52 41.87
C VAL A 400 16.07 -19.11 43.31
N MET A 401 15.10 -18.51 44.01
CA MET A 401 15.32 -17.91 45.33
C MET A 401 14.60 -18.63 46.48
N ILE A 402 13.53 -19.38 46.17
CA ILE A 402 12.73 -20.13 47.17
C ILE A 402 12.95 -21.65 47.06
N GLY A 403 13.42 -22.14 45.90
CA GLY A 403 13.90 -23.51 45.70
C GLY A 403 15.40 -23.58 45.84
#